data_AF-A0A7M3ZK46-F1
#
_entry.id   AF-A0A7M3ZK46-F1
#
_cell.length_a   1.000
_cell.length_b   1.000
_cell.length_c   1.000
_cell.angle_alpha   90.00
_cell.angle_beta   90.00
_cell.angle_gamma   90.00
#
_symmetry.space_group_name_H-M   'P 1'
#
loop_
_entity.id
_entity.type
_entity.pdbx_description
1 polymer ?
#
loop_
_entity_poly.entity_id
_entity_poly.type
_entity_poly.pdbx_seq_one_letter_code
_entity_poly.pdbx_strand_id
1 'polypeptide(L)'
;MLQPSLMEVDRSYRRCLIGGTFDRFHSGHQLLIQTALRQADFIEVHVVNDEMAQAKGGWIQSLDDRMETLLNWLSDTAHLRHEVHVLNDTHGPAPTHRTADCIVATVETIPRCHQINERRYENGLPPLSILEAPHLNDELGGILSSSRIRLGLIDREGHPWIPPSYEGKVLRMPAVLDDEFKTPMGQLFEGPEDAPEVALSAMLEALPENHGTLVAVGDVTVKGLMDMGVLPDIAFIDGQTKREALDASLLVRGDAYAQQRSVVNPSGQLTPELLDVVRWALEQDQSVLVEVDGEEDLAPMFVLATAPLGTIVVYGQPRQGVVMRILDLEAKHRARNLLVHFEAEE
;
A
#
# COMPACT_ATOMS: atom_id res chain seq x y z
N MET A 1 19.46 50.66 -2.06
CA MET A 1 19.78 49.29 -1.63
C MET A 1 18.86 48.97 -0.47
N LEU A 2 17.78 48.23 -0.72
CA LEU A 2 16.93 47.69 0.33
C LEU A 2 17.56 46.35 0.73
N GLN A 3 18.03 46.23 1.97
CA GLN A 3 18.38 44.93 2.55
C GLN A 3 17.12 44.07 2.63
N PRO A 4 17.19 42.77 2.29
CA PRO A 4 16.12 41.85 2.65
C PRO A 4 16.16 41.68 4.17
N SER A 5 15.15 42.24 4.84
CA SER A 5 14.82 41.91 6.22
C SER A 5 14.47 40.42 6.25
N LEU A 6 15.42 39.57 6.64
CA LEU A 6 15.12 38.24 7.17
C LEU A 6 14.24 38.47 8.39
N MET A 7 12.92 38.25 8.24
CA MET A 7 12.05 38.18 9.41
C MET A 7 12.60 37.06 10.28
N GLU A 8 13.17 37.40 11.43
CA GLU A 8 13.38 36.44 12.51
C GLU A 8 11.98 35.91 12.87
N VAL A 9 11.68 34.71 12.42
CA VAL A 9 10.49 33.99 12.85
C VAL A 9 10.72 33.67 14.31
N ASP A 10 10.07 34.41 15.21
CA ASP A 10 10.13 34.18 16.65
C ASP A 10 9.54 32.81 16.96
N ARG A 11 10.40 31.82 17.19
CA ARG A 11 10.00 30.45 17.52
C ARG A 11 9.89 30.31 19.03
N SER A 12 8.82 29.68 19.48
CA SER A 12 8.51 29.58 20.91
C SER A 12 9.39 28.55 21.65
N TYR A 13 10.09 27.68 20.93
CA TYR A 13 10.82 26.54 21.48
C TYR A 13 12.20 26.38 20.84
N ARG A 14 13.15 25.82 21.59
CA ARG A 14 14.50 25.57 21.11
C ARG A 14 14.62 24.20 20.45
N ARG A 15 14.03 23.16 21.03
CA ARG A 15 14.24 21.78 20.61
C ARG A 15 13.00 20.92 20.82
N CYS A 16 12.39 20.52 19.70
CA CYS A 16 11.20 19.69 19.66
C CYS A 16 11.54 18.22 19.42
N LEU A 17 10.97 17.33 20.22
CA LEU A 17 11.01 15.89 19.97
C LEU A 17 9.83 15.46 19.11
N ILE A 18 10.09 14.57 18.15
CA ILE A 18 9.09 13.97 17.27
C ILE A 18 9.29 12.46 17.31
N GLY A 19 8.25 11.69 17.61
CA GLY A 19 8.32 10.22 17.62
C GLY A 19 7.32 9.61 16.66
N GLY A 20 7.73 8.62 15.88
CA GLY A 20 6.83 7.97 14.92
C GLY A 20 7.42 6.74 14.27
N THR A 21 6.56 5.89 13.70
CA THR A 21 7.02 4.80 12.85
C THR A 21 7.47 5.33 11.49
N PHE A 22 6.81 6.37 10.97
CA PHE A 22 7.09 6.97 9.65
C PHE A 22 7.01 5.97 8.48
N ASP A 23 6.21 4.93 8.64
CA ASP A 23 5.90 3.98 7.57
C ASP A 23 5.13 4.67 6.45
N ARG A 24 5.46 4.36 5.19
CA ARG A 24 4.88 4.99 3.99
C ARG A 24 4.82 6.51 4.14
N PHE A 25 5.96 7.13 4.43
CA PHE A 25 6.05 8.57 4.71
C PHE A 25 5.12 9.40 3.81
N HIS A 26 4.13 10.05 4.42
CA HIS A 26 2.93 10.60 3.78
C HIS A 26 2.64 12.01 4.28
N SER A 27 1.71 12.72 3.66
CA SER A 27 1.41 14.15 3.96
C SER A 27 1.05 14.40 5.43
N GLY A 28 0.43 13.45 6.11
CA GLY A 28 0.20 13.50 7.57
C GLY A 28 1.49 13.59 8.40
N HIS A 29 2.50 12.78 8.08
CA HIS A 29 3.83 12.87 8.73
C HIS A 29 4.51 14.21 8.42
N GLN A 30 4.39 14.69 7.19
CA GLN A 30 4.93 15.98 6.79
C GLN A 30 4.30 17.12 7.60
N LEU A 31 2.98 17.11 7.80
CA LEU A 31 2.27 18.11 8.60
C LEU A 31 2.67 18.08 10.08
N LEU A 32 2.87 16.90 10.65
CA LEU A 32 3.39 16.73 12.01
C LEU A 32 4.75 17.41 12.16
N ILE A 33 5.69 17.12 11.24
CA ILE A 33 7.04 17.67 11.28
C ILE A 33 7.04 19.18 10.99
N GLN A 34 6.25 19.64 10.01
CA GLN A 34 6.10 21.07 9.72
C GLN A 34 5.54 21.86 10.91
N THR A 35 4.64 21.27 11.68
CA THR A 35 4.11 21.89 12.90
C THR A 35 5.21 22.11 13.93
N ALA A 36 6.09 21.13 14.13
CA ALA A 36 7.27 21.29 14.99
C ALA A 36 8.25 22.34 14.44
N LEU A 37 8.58 22.31 13.15
CA LEU A 37 9.53 23.25 12.52
C LEU A 37 9.10 24.72 12.57
N ARG A 38 7.79 24.98 12.56
CA ARG A 38 7.21 26.32 12.73
C ARG A 38 7.41 26.85 14.15
N GLN A 39 7.37 25.98 15.15
CA GLN A 39 7.35 26.36 16.56
C GLN A 39 8.70 26.24 17.26
N ALA A 40 9.61 25.40 16.75
CA ALA A 40 10.88 25.09 17.39
C ALA A 40 12.09 25.36 16.49
N ASP A 41 13.20 25.85 17.05
CA ASP A 41 14.44 26.11 16.31
C ASP A 41 15.12 24.84 15.79
N PHE A 42 15.00 23.73 16.51
CA PHE A 42 15.61 22.45 16.14
C PHE A 42 14.63 21.31 16.39
N ILE A 43 14.68 20.26 15.57
CA ILE A 43 13.88 19.05 15.76
C ILE A 43 14.75 17.81 15.90
N GLU A 44 14.32 16.88 16.74
CA GLU A 44 14.86 15.51 16.79
C GLU A 44 13.75 14.54 16.42
N VAL A 45 13.96 13.79 15.34
CA VAL A 45 12.99 12.81 14.84
C VAL A 45 13.45 11.41 15.23
N HIS A 46 12.63 10.73 16.01
CA HIS A 46 12.87 9.39 16.53
C HIS A 46 12.02 8.36 15.78
N VAL A 47 12.68 7.57 14.96
CA VAL A 47 12.08 6.56 14.07
C VAL A 47 12.05 5.20 14.78
N VAL A 48 10.87 4.63 14.97
CA VAL A 48 10.70 3.30 15.61
C VAL A 48 11.49 2.21 14.88
N ASN A 49 12.21 1.36 15.61
CA ASN A 49 12.93 0.22 15.02
C ASN A 49 11.98 -0.84 14.41
N ASP A 50 12.52 -1.80 13.66
CA ASP A 50 11.68 -2.79 12.96
C ASP A 50 10.93 -3.73 13.89
N GLU A 51 11.56 -4.22 14.96
CA GLU A 51 10.92 -5.10 15.95
C GLU A 51 9.64 -4.48 16.52
N MET A 52 9.72 -3.22 16.96
CA MET A 52 8.57 -2.49 17.50
C MET A 52 7.58 -2.06 16.42
N ALA A 53 8.05 -1.83 15.18
CA ALA A 53 7.18 -1.44 14.08
C ALA A 53 6.29 -2.62 13.66
N GLN A 54 6.87 -3.82 13.46
CA GLN A 54 6.14 -5.02 13.04
C GLN A 54 5.02 -5.42 14.00
N ALA A 55 5.18 -5.12 15.30
CA ALA A 55 4.11 -5.32 16.30
C ALA A 55 2.83 -4.48 16.04
N LYS A 56 2.90 -3.46 15.17
CA LYS A 56 1.75 -2.58 14.82
C LYS A 56 1.01 -3.01 13.54
N GLY A 57 1.46 -4.05 12.85
CA GLY A 57 0.81 -4.59 11.65
C GLY A 57 1.80 -5.10 10.61
N GLY A 58 1.30 -5.89 9.66
CA GLY A 58 2.10 -6.45 8.57
C GLY A 58 2.49 -5.41 7.50
N TRP A 59 3.52 -5.75 6.72
CA TRP A 59 3.98 -5.01 5.53
C TRP A 59 4.50 -3.58 5.76
N ILE A 60 5.08 -3.35 6.93
CA ILE A 60 5.79 -2.10 7.24
C ILE A 60 7.15 -2.09 6.57
N GLN A 61 7.55 -0.92 6.07
CA GLN A 61 8.89 -0.69 5.50
C GLN A 61 10.01 -0.98 6.50
N SER A 62 11.17 -1.41 6.00
CA SER A 62 12.38 -1.56 6.81
C SER A 62 12.76 -0.24 7.46
N LEU A 63 13.53 -0.30 8.56
CA LEU A 63 14.05 0.90 9.21
C LEU A 63 14.88 1.74 8.24
N ASP A 64 15.68 1.08 7.42
CA ASP A 64 16.54 1.72 6.42
C ASP A 64 15.70 2.51 5.42
N ASP A 65 14.67 1.91 4.81
CA ASP A 65 13.78 2.59 3.86
C ASP A 65 13.07 3.80 4.49
N ARG A 66 12.62 3.65 5.74
CA ARG A 66 11.90 4.71 6.48
C ARG A 66 12.83 5.86 6.82
N MET A 67 14.05 5.56 7.28
CA MET A 67 15.07 6.56 7.58
C MET A 67 15.53 7.27 6.32
N GLU A 68 15.80 6.54 5.22
CA GLU A 68 16.21 7.12 3.95
C GLU A 68 15.14 8.09 3.41
N THR A 69 13.88 7.64 3.33
CA THR A 69 12.78 8.48 2.84
C THR A 69 12.60 9.74 3.69
N LEU A 70 12.67 9.60 5.01
CA LEU A 70 12.54 10.72 5.95
C LEU A 70 13.71 11.71 5.81
N LEU A 71 14.95 11.22 5.74
CA LEU A 71 16.15 12.05 5.61
C LEU A 71 16.15 12.83 4.29
N ASN A 72 15.78 12.18 3.18
CA ASN A 72 15.65 12.83 1.87
C ASN A 72 14.63 13.97 1.89
N TRP A 73 13.52 13.81 2.62
CA TRP A 73 12.53 14.89 2.75
C TRP A 73 12.99 16.01 3.70
N LEU A 74 13.68 15.66 4.79
CA LEU A 74 14.21 16.61 5.77
C LEU A 74 15.37 17.45 5.23
N SER A 75 16.19 16.91 4.33
CA SER A 75 17.28 17.67 3.69
C SER A 75 16.76 18.88 2.92
N ASP A 76 15.61 18.73 2.26
CA ASP A 76 14.98 19.78 1.47
C ASP A 76 14.17 20.75 2.34
N THR A 77 13.54 20.25 3.41
CA THR A 77 12.57 21.02 4.20
C THR A 77 13.17 21.69 5.44
N ALA A 78 14.19 21.08 6.06
CA ALA A 78 14.69 21.42 7.39
C ALA A 78 16.22 21.50 7.45
N HIS A 79 16.83 22.12 6.43
CA HIS A 79 18.28 22.19 6.28
C HIS A 79 19.01 22.66 7.57
N LEU A 80 19.90 21.81 8.10
CA LEU A 80 20.69 21.98 9.34
C LEU A 80 19.90 22.19 10.65
N ARG A 81 18.60 21.90 10.65
CA ARG A 81 17.72 22.09 11.82
C ARG A 81 17.09 20.79 12.33
N HIS A 82 17.68 19.65 11.97
CA HIS A 82 17.17 18.34 12.34
C HIS A 82 18.28 17.36 12.70
N GLU A 83 17.93 16.41 13.57
CA GLU A 83 18.62 15.15 13.76
C GLU A 83 17.61 14.01 13.63
N VAL A 84 18.06 12.85 13.13
CA VAL A 84 17.23 11.64 13.05
C VAL A 84 17.91 10.52 13.83
N HIS A 85 17.14 9.88 14.71
CA HIS A 85 17.61 8.84 15.62
C HIS A 85 16.69 7.63 15.56
N VAL A 86 17.21 6.46 15.95
CA VAL A 86 16.40 5.24 16.10
C VAL A 86 15.77 5.20 17.48
N LEU A 87 14.49 4.83 17.54
CA LEU A 87 13.73 4.64 18.75
C LEU A 87 13.61 3.15 19.06
N ASN A 88 14.31 2.72 20.11
CA ASN A 88 14.40 1.31 20.53
C ASN A 88 13.51 0.97 21.73
N ASP A 89 12.75 1.94 22.25
CA ASP A 89 11.83 1.72 23.35
C ASP A 89 10.60 2.63 23.24
N THR A 90 9.66 2.44 24.15
CA THR A 90 8.33 3.08 24.12
C THR A 90 8.33 4.60 24.33
N HIS A 91 9.38 5.19 24.91
CA HIS A 91 9.41 6.61 25.27
C HIS A 91 10.65 7.34 24.75
N GLY A 92 11.70 6.61 24.37
CA GLY A 92 12.93 7.15 23.83
C GLY A 92 13.64 8.07 24.82
N PRO A 93 14.37 9.09 24.33
CA PRO A 93 15.09 9.98 25.22
C PRO A 93 14.17 10.95 25.98
N ALA A 94 12.90 11.09 25.57
CA ALA A 94 12.02 12.16 26.05
C ALA A 94 11.88 12.26 27.58
N PRO A 95 11.81 11.16 28.36
CA PRO A 95 11.76 11.21 29.82
C PRO A 95 13.03 11.76 30.50
N THR A 96 14.18 11.75 29.81
CA THR A 96 15.49 12.12 30.35
C THR A 96 16.18 13.25 29.56
N HIS A 97 15.61 13.68 28.44
CA HIS A 97 16.21 14.67 27.54
C HIS A 97 16.20 16.06 28.17
N ARG A 98 17.38 16.55 28.57
CA ARG A 98 17.52 17.77 29.39
C ARG A 98 17.33 19.08 28.63
N THR A 99 17.60 19.09 27.33
CA THR A 99 17.59 20.31 26.49
C THR A 99 16.33 20.44 25.63
N ALA A 100 15.49 19.41 25.58
CA ALA A 100 14.21 19.48 24.89
C ALA A 100 13.21 20.25 25.74
N ASP A 101 12.46 21.14 25.09
CA ASP A 101 11.45 22.01 25.70
C ASP A 101 10.05 21.80 25.11
N CYS A 102 9.92 21.08 24.00
CA CYS A 102 8.62 20.63 23.51
C CYS A 102 8.64 19.24 22.84
N ILE A 103 7.44 18.67 22.67
CA ILE A 103 7.19 17.43 21.95
C ILE A 103 5.96 17.63 21.06
N VAL A 104 6.02 17.22 19.79
CA VAL A 104 4.88 17.29 18.89
C VAL A 104 4.12 15.96 18.89
N ALA A 105 2.80 16.04 18.90
CA ALA A 105 1.93 14.87 18.92
C ALA A 105 0.67 15.12 18.10
N THR A 106 0.13 14.03 17.58
CA THR A 106 -1.24 13.99 17.09
C THR A 106 -2.21 13.69 18.23
N VAL A 107 -3.52 13.88 18.01
CA VAL A 107 -4.56 13.60 19.02
C VAL A 107 -4.43 12.21 19.64
N GLU A 108 -4.12 11.18 18.85
CA GLU A 108 -3.95 9.78 19.32
C GLU A 108 -2.71 9.59 20.19
N THR A 109 -1.69 10.43 20.03
CA THR A 109 -0.39 10.31 20.72
C THR A 109 -0.23 11.29 21.88
N ILE A 110 -1.15 12.23 22.08
CA ILE A 110 -1.20 13.13 23.24
C ILE A 110 -1.18 12.38 24.58
N PRO A 111 -2.00 11.32 24.79
CA PRO A 111 -1.96 10.58 26.07
C PRO A 111 -0.57 10.03 26.40
N ARG A 112 0.18 9.59 25.39
CA ARG A 112 1.57 9.12 25.56
C ARG A 112 2.51 10.25 25.96
N CYS A 113 2.29 11.46 25.45
CA CYS A 113 3.06 12.64 25.82
C CYS A 113 2.82 13.06 27.29
N HIS A 114 1.60 12.87 27.81
CA HIS A 114 1.33 13.04 29.23
C HIS A 114 2.11 12.03 30.09
N GLN A 115 2.14 10.75 29.71
CA GLN A 115 2.94 9.73 30.40
C GLN A 115 4.45 10.05 30.37
N ILE A 116 4.95 10.61 29.26
CA ILE A 116 6.33 11.13 29.18
C ILE A 116 6.54 12.22 30.24
N ASN A 117 5.62 13.18 30.34
CA ASN A 117 5.73 14.28 31.30
C ASN A 117 5.66 13.83 32.77
N GLU A 118 4.88 12.79 33.08
CA GLU A 118 4.89 12.15 34.41
C GLU A 118 6.28 11.60 34.75
N ARG A 119 6.91 10.85 33.83
CA ARG A 119 8.27 10.33 34.01
C ARG A 119 9.32 11.43 34.08
N ARG A 120 9.14 12.53 33.32
CA ARG A 120 10.04 13.70 33.41
C ARG A 120 9.99 14.32 34.80
N TYR A 121 8.81 14.42 35.39
CA TYR A 121 8.66 14.90 36.77
C TYR A 121 9.39 14.00 37.77
N GLU A 122 9.23 12.67 37.66
CA GLU A 122 9.98 11.70 38.47
C GLU A 122 11.50 11.83 38.31
N ASN A 123 11.97 12.19 37.12
CA ASN A 123 13.38 12.43 36.81
C ASN A 123 13.87 13.85 37.15
N GLY A 124 13.02 14.69 37.77
CA GLY A 124 13.37 16.07 38.15
C GLY A 124 13.54 17.02 36.97
N LEU A 125 12.87 16.76 35.84
CA LEU A 125 12.87 17.59 34.64
C LEU A 125 11.54 18.34 34.47
N PRO A 126 11.56 19.56 33.90
CA PRO A 126 10.33 20.27 33.58
C PRO A 126 9.54 19.51 32.50
N PRO A 127 8.20 19.61 32.50
CA PRO A 127 7.38 19.00 31.45
C PRO A 127 7.72 19.62 30.09
N LEU A 128 7.65 18.82 29.04
CA LEU A 128 7.67 19.30 27.66
C LEU A 128 6.34 19.95 27.34
N SER A 129 6.37 21.11 26.67
CA SER A 129 5.17 21.64 26.02
C SER A 129 4.72 20.68 24.92
N ILE A 130 3.45 20.28 24.96
CA ILE A 130 2.87 19.38 23.96
C ILE A 130 2.32 20.25 22.83
N LEU A 131 2.89 20.10 21.63
CA LEU A 131 2.41 20.73 20.41
C LEU A 131 1.45 19.78 19.72
N GLU A 132 0.17 20.11 19.72
CA GLU A 132 -0.83 19.35 18.98
C GLU A 132 -0.74 19.69 17.49
N ALA A 133 -0.44 18.68 16.68
CA ALA A 133 -0.51 18.77 15.23
C ALA A 133 -1.88 18.31 14.73
N PRO A 134 -2.50 19.05 13.79
CA PRO A 134 -3.73 18.62 13.17
C PRO A 134 -3.51 17.39 12.28
N HIS A 135 -4.60 16.68 12.00
CA HIS A 135 -4.63 15.59 11.04
C HIS A 135 -5.06 16.03 9.67
N LEU A 136 -4.62 15.27 8.67
CA LEU A 136 -5.18 15.31 7.34
C LEU A 136 -6.21 14.20 7.20
N ASN A 137 -7.37 14.55 6.64
CA ASN A 137 -8.32 13.55 6.19
C ASN A 137 -8.00 13.18 4.74
N ASP A 138 -8.20 11.92 4.40
CA ASP A 138 -8.21 11.47 3.01
C ASP A 138 -9.56 11.77 2.34
N GLU A 139 -9.61 11.60 1.02
CA GLU A 139 -10.82 11.89 0.23
C GLU A 139 -11.96 10.89 0.48
N LEU A 140 -11.70 9.77 1.17
CA LEU A 140 -12.73 8.81 1.61
C LEU A 140 -13.28 9.15 3.01
N GLY A 141 -12.86 10.26 3.60
CA GLY A 141 -13.34 10.75 4.90
C GLY A 141 -12.67 10.14 6.13
N GLY A 142 -11.65 9.31 5.95
CA GLY A 142 -10.82 8.77 7.03
C GLY A 142 -9.62 9.66 7.35
N ILE A 143 -8.90 9.37 8.43
CA ILE A 143 -7.61 10.01 8.72
C ILE A 143 -6.53 9.40 7.82
N LEU A 144 -5.79 10.24 7.10
CA LEU A 144 -4.64 9.82 6.29
C LEU A 144 -3.59 9.14 7.19
N SER A 145 -3.38 7.85 6.98
CA SER A 145 -2.51 7.02 7.81
C SER A 145 -1.82 5.93 7.00
N SER A 146 -0.63 5.52 7.45
CA SER A 146 0.13 4.42 6.86
C SER A 146 -0.69 3.13 6.74
N SER A 147 -1.56 2.83 7.70
CA SER A 147 -2.42 1.65 7.66
C SER A 147 -3.38 1.67 6.47
N ARG A 148 -4.00 2.81 6.16
CA ARG A 148 -4.90 2.94 5.01
C ARG A 148 -4.15 2.91 3.67
N ILE A 149 -2.92 3.41 3.65
CA ILE A 149 -2.02 3.26 2.51
C ILE A 149 -1.65 1.78 2.29
N ARG A 150 -1.27 1.06 3.36
CA ARG A 150 -0.95 -0.37 3.30
C ARG A 150 -2.15 -1.23 2.91
N LEU A 151 -3.36 -0.87 3.33
CA LEU A 151 -4.59 -1.54 2.92
C LEU A 151 -4.97 -1.28 1.45
N GLY A 152 -4.22 -0.43 0.73
CA GLY A 152 -4.51 -0.14 -0.67
C GLY A 152 -5.76 0.71 -0.87
N LEU A 153 -6.15 1.49 0.13
CA LEU A 153 -7.31 2.40 0.02
C LEU A 153 -6.94 3.73 -0.64
N ILE A 154 -5.78 4.28 -0.26
CA ILE A 154 -5.33 5.63 -0.63
C ILE A 154 -3.82 5.66 -0.89
N ASP A 155 -3.35 6.69 -1.60
CA ASP A 155 -1.93 7.01 -1.75
C ASP A 155 -1.39 7.87 -0.58
N ARG A 156 -0.13 8.34 -0.72
CA ARG A 156 0.58 9.10 0.32
C ARG A 156 0.03 10.51 0.53
N GLU A 157 -0.78 11.00 -0.40
CA GLU A 157 -1.38 12.31 -0.37
C GLU A 157 -2.85 12.25 0.07
N GLY A 158 -3.44 11.05 0.10
CA GLY A 158 -4.80 10.80 0.59
C GLY A 158 -5.84 10.63 -0.52
N HIS A 159 -5.39 10.43 -1.76
CA HIS A 159 -6.27 10.18 -2.90
C HIS A 159 -6.52 8.68 -3.02
N PRO A 160 -7.76 8.23 -3.25
CA PRO A 160 -8.06 6.82 -3.42
C PRO A 160 -7.47 6.26 -4.71
N TRP A 161 -7.16 4.96 -4.70
CA TRP A 161 -6.65 4.28 -5.89
C TRP A 161 -7.72 4.09 -6.98
N ILE A 162 -8.97 3.94 -6.56
CA ILE A 162 -10.15 4.04 -7.42
C ILE A 162 -10.83 5.38 -7.13
N PRO A 163 -10.82 6.33 -8.08
CA PRO A 163 -11.50 7.61 -7.91
C PRO A 163 -13.00 7.42 -7.64
N PRO A 164 -13.62 8.21 -6.74
CA PRO A 164 -15.07 8.11 -6.48
C PRO A 164 -15.92 8.37 -7.73
N SER A 165 -15.38 9.07 -8.73
CA SER A 165 -16.04 9.31 -10.02
C SER A 165 -16.23 8.05 -10.88
N TYR A 166 -15.51 6.97 -10.58
CA TYR A 166 -15.63 5.67 -11.26
C TYR A 166 -16.55 4.70 -10.51
N GLU A 167 -16.97 5.05 -9.31
CA GLU A 167 -17.85 4.21 -8.51
C GLU A 167 -19.20 4.01 -9.22
N GLY A 168 -19.62 2.76 -9.37
CA GLY A 168 -20.87 2.41 -10.07
C GLY A 168 -20.85 2.56 -11.59
N LYS A 169 -19.70 2.84 -12.22
CA LYS A 169 -19.58 3.00 -13.68
C LYS A 169 -18.92 1.82 -14.36
N VAL A 170 -19.34 1.53 -15.58
CA VAL A 170 -18.60 0.65 -16.50
C VAL A 170 -17.47 1.44 -17.11
N LEU A 171 -16.25 0.92 -17.02
CA LEU A 171 -15.07 1.52 -17.65
C LEU A 171 -14.72 0.69 -18.90
N ARG A 172 -14.71 1.33 -20.07
CA ARG A 172 -14.28 0.68 -21.32
C ARG A 172 -12.80 0.94 -21.58
N MET A 173 -12.07 -0.11 -21.92
CA MET A 173 -10.69 0.00 -22.38
C MET A 173 -10.66 0.54 -23.81
N PRO A 174 -10.04 1.70 -24.08
CA PRO A 174 -9.82 2.14 -25.45
C PRO A 174 -8.73 1.31 -26.12
N ALA A 175 -8.90 1.03 -27.41
CA ALA A 175 -8.00 0.17 -28.20
C ALA A 175 -6.53 0.63 -28.22
N VAL A 176 -6.27 1.92 -27.91
CA VAL A 176 -4.90 2.44 -27.78
C VAL A 176 -4.11 1.78 -26.65
N LEU A 177 -4.79 1.21 -25.65
CA LEU A 177 -4.15 0.53 -24.52
C LEU A 177 -3.83 -0.94 -24.81
N ASP A 178 -4.26 -1.51 -25.94
CA ASP A 178 -4.04 -2.93 -26.26
C ASP A 178 -2.56 -3.33 -26.18
N ASP A 179 -1.64 -2.44 -26.59
CA ASP A 179 -0.21 -2.71 -26.56
C ASP A 179 0.40 -2.58 -25.15
N GLU A 180 -0.18 -1.72 -24.30
CA GLU A 180 0.24 -1.57 -22.89
C GLU A 180 -0.08 -2.85 -22.11
N PHE A 181 -1.26 -3.44 -22.33
CA PHE A 181 -1.68 -4.69 -21.68
C PHE A 181 -0.96 -5.94 -22.21
N LYS A 182 -0.35 -5.87 -23.41
CA LYS A 182 0.55 -6.93 -23.90
C LYS A 182 1.90 -6.94 -23.19
N THR A 183 2.28 -5.82 -22.56
CA THR A 183 3.56 -5.71 -21.85
C THR A 183 3.38 -6.24 -20.43
N PRO A 184 4.17 -7.23 -19.98
CA PRO A 184 4.08 -7.74 -18.62
C PRO A 184 4.09 -6.63 -17.56
N MET A 185 3.09 -6.64 -16.68
CA MET A 185 2.96 -5.70 -15.57
C MET A 185 3.59 -6.26 -14.29
N GLY A 186 4.72 -6.93 -14.43
CA GLY A 186 5.40 -7.64 -13.34
C GLY A 186 6.63 -8.39 -13.85
N GLN A 187 7.15 -9.26 -12.99
CA GLN A 187 8.22 -10.16 -13.37
C GLN A 187 7.64 -11.30 -14.22
N LEU A 188 8.13 -11.43 -15.45
CA LEU A 188 7.79 -12.54 -16.33
C LEU A 188 8.66 -13.76 -15.97
N PHE A 189 8.00 -14.90 -15.77
CA PHE A 189 8.60 -16.21 -15.68
C PHE A 189 8.29 -16.95 -16.98
N GLU A 190 9.33 -17.22 -17.76
CA GLU A 190 9.17 -17.81 -19.07
C GLU A 190 8.90 -19.31 -18.99
N GLY A 191 8.04 -19.81 -19.88
CA GLY A 191 7.75 -21.23 -20.00
C GLY A 191 7.07 -21.57 -21.33
N PRO A 192 7.12 -22.84 -21.76
CA PRO A 192 6.42 -23.29 -22.95
C PRO A 192 4.90 -23.15 -22.79
N GLU A 193 4.18 -22.81 -23.87
CA GLU A 193 2.70 -22.68 -23.84
C GLU A 193 2.01 -24.02 -23.52
N ASP A 194 2.65 -25.14 -23.87
CA ASP A 194 2.18 -26.50 -23.61
C ASP A 194 2.65 -27.07 -22.26
N ALA A 195 3.47 -26.35 -21.50
CA ALA A 195 3.99 -26.75 -20.20
C ALA A 195 4.04 -25.57 -19.21
N PRO A 196 2.88 -25.00 -18.81
CA PRO A 196 2.80 -23.85 -17.91
C PRO A 196 3.45 -24.11 -16.54
N GLU A 197 3.56 -25.37 -16.10
CA GLU A 197 4.21 -25.78 -14.86
C GLU A 197 5.68 -25.35 -14.77
N VAL A 198 6.37 -25.17 -15.91
CA VAL A 198 7.76 -24.70 -15.93
C VAL A 198 7.86 -23.26 -15.43
N ALA A 199 7.00 -22.39 -15.96
CA ALA A 199 6.93 -20.99 -15.55
C ALA A 199 6.44 -20.86 -14.10
N LEU A 200 5.42 -21.64 -13.73
CA LEU A 200 4.87 -21.64 -12.38
C LEU A 200 5.87 -22.12 -11.33
N SER A 201 6.66 -23.16 -11.63
CA SER A 201 7.71 -23.63 -10.71
C SER A 201 8.75 -22.55 -10.44
N ALA A 202 9.25 -21.90 -11.49
CA ALA A 202 10.21 -20.81 -11.34
C ALA A 202 9.62 -19.61 -10.56
N MET A 203 8.33 -19.32 -10.78
CA MET A 203 7.62 -18.27 -10.05
C MET A 203 7.46 -18.61 -8.56
N LEU A 204 7.06 -19.84 -8.24
CA LEU A 204 6.90 -20.31 -6.86
C LEU A 204 8.24 -20.29 -6.09
N GLU A 205 9.34 -20.64 -6.75
CA GLU A 205 10.69 -20.53 -6.16
C GLU A 205 11.10 -19.07 -5.87
N ALA A 206 10.55 -18.11 -6.60
CA ALA A 206 10.82 -16.69 -6.45
C ALA A 206 9.83 -15.97 -5.50
N LEU A 207 8.85 -16.69 -4.93
CA LEU A 207 7.92 -16.10 -3.98
C LEU A 207 8.66 -15.57 -2.74
N PRO A 208 8.36 -14.36 -2.25
CA PRO A 208 8.90 -13.86 -1.00
C PRO A 208 8.47 -14.75 0.18
N GLU A 209 9.37 -15.01 1.14
CA GLU A 209 9.01 -15.78 2.35
C GLU A 209 7.84 -15.18 3.14
N ASN A 210 7.71 -13.85 3.10
CA ASN A 210 6.60 -13.11 3.68
C ASN A 210 5.85 -12.38 2.56
N HIS A 211 4.66 -12.85 2.24
CA HIS A 211 3.76 -12.20 1.29
C HIS A 211 2.34 -12.06 1.85
N GLY A 212 1.56 -11.16 1.25
CA GLY A 212 0.13 -11.06 1.51
C GLY A 212 -0.66 -12.13 0.76
N THR A 213 -1.91 -11.82 0.44
CA THR A 213 -2.81 -12.67 -0.34
C THR A 213 -2.22 -13.05 -1.69
N LEU A 214 -2.31 -14.33 -2.07
CA LEU A 214 -2.00 -14.81 -3.41
C LEU A 214 -3.26 -14.81 -4.28
N VAL A 215 -3.29 -13.93 -5.27
CA VAL A 215 -4.37 -13.80 -6.25
C VAL A 215 -3.91 -14.39 -7.59
N ALA A 216 -4.65 -15.37 -8.11
CA ALA A 216 -4.39 -15.97 -9.41
C ALA A 216 -5.50 -15.66 -10.41
N VAL A 217 -5.15 -15.38 -11.66
CA VAL A 217 -6.09 -15.04 -12.73
C VAL A 217 -5.86 -15.94 -13.95
N GLY A 218 -6.97 -16.48 -14.46
CA GLY A 218 -7.05 -17.35 -15.63
C GLY A 218 -6.98 -18.84 -15.27
N ASP A 219 -7.80 -19.63 -15.95
CA ASP A 219 -8.01 -21.06 -15.69
C ASP A 219 -6.71 -21.87 -15.69
N VAL A 220 -5.84 -21.65 -16.69
CA VAL A 220 -4.55 -22.36 -16.81
C VAL A 220 -3.63 -22.06 -15.62
N THR A 221 -3.54 -20.79 -15.22
CA THR A 221 -2.71 -20.34 -14.09
C THR A 221 -3.23 -20.94 -12.78
N VAL A 222 -4.53 -20.82 -12.53
CA VAL A 222 -5.18 -21.31 -11.32
C VAL A 222 -5.04 -22.83 -11.23
N LYS A 223 -5.36 -23.54 -12.32
CA LYS A 223 -5.25 -25.00 -12.37
C LYS A 223 -3.81 -25.48 -12.16
N GLY A 224 -2.85 -24.85 -12.82
CA GLY A 224 -1.43 -25.19 -12.70
C GLY A 224 -0.93 -25.05 -11.26
N LEU A 225 -1.28 -23.95 -10.58
CA LEU A 225 -0.95 -23.79 -9.15
C LEU A 225 -1.57 -24.90 -8.29
N MET A 226 -2.85 -25.20 -8.51
CA MET A 226 -3.55 -26.25 -7.76
C MET A 226 -2.93 -27.64 -7.98
N ASP A 227 -2.52 -27.97 -9.20
CA ASP A 227 -1.86 -29.24 -9.53
C ASP A 227 -0.50 -29.37 -8.86
N MET A 228 0.17 -28.24 -8.62
CA MET A 228 1.41 -28.14 -7.85
C MET A 228 1.19 -28.11 -6.33
N GLY A 229 -0.06 -28.24 -5.87
CA GLY A 229 -0.42 -28.25 -4.45
C GLY A 229 -0.55 -26.88 -3.80
N VAL A 230 -0.59 -25.81 -4.60
CA VAL A 230 -0.78 -24.43 -4.14
C VAL A 230 -2.20 -23.98 -4.46
N LEU A 231 -3.00 -23.71 -3.44
CA LEU A 231 -4.34 -23.12 -3.62
C LEU A 231 -4.21 -21.59 -3.50
N PRO A 232 -4.48 -20.82 -4.58
CA PRO A 232 -4.60 -19.36 -4.47
C PRO A 232 -5.63 -18.95 -3.42
N ASP A 233 -5.36 -17.88 -2.69
CA ASP A 233 -6.33 -17.33 -1.72
C ASP A 233 -7.53 -16.74 -2.45
N ILE A 234 -7.30 -16.10 -3.60
CA ILE A 234 -8.35 -15.60 -4.48
C ILE A 234 -8.03 -16.06 -5.91
N ALA A 235 -9.00 -16.65 -6.59
CA ALA A 235 -8.86 -17.02 -8.00
C ALA A 235 -9.95 -16.37 -8.85
N PHE A 236 -9.59 -15.88 -10.04
CA PHE A 236 -10.51 -15.43 -11.07
C PHE A 236 -10.39 -16.35 -12.28
N ILE A 237 -11.50 -16.92 -12.73
CA ILE A 237 -11.57 -17.81 -13.89
C ILE A 237 -12.75 -17.43 -14.77
N ASP A 238 -12.70 -17.70 -16.07
CA ASP A 238 -13.81 -17.41 -17.00
C ASP A 238 -14.50 -18.69 -17.51
N GLY A 239 -13.90 -19.86 -17.28
CA GLY A 239 -14.42 -21.11 -17.78
C GLY A 239 -14.39 -21.22 -19.32
N GLN A 240 -13.63 -20.34 -20.00
CA GLN A 240 -13.56 -20.23 -21.45
C GLN A 240 -12.13 -19.98 -21.98
N THR A 241 -11.33 -21.03 -22.17
CA THR A 241 -10.10 -20.85 -22.97
C THR A 241 -10.42 -20.85 -24.46
N LYS A 242 -10.62 -19.65 -25.02
CA LYS A 242 -10.70 -19.33 -26.47
C LYS A 242 -11.90 -19.96 -27.21
N ARG A 243 -13.09 -19.36 -27.08
CA ARG A 243 -14.27 -19.53 -27.99
C ARG A 243 -14.84 -20.97 -28.11
N GLU A 244 -14.28 -21.94 -27.39
CA GLU A 244 -14.76 -23.31 -27.20
C GLU A 244 -14.68 -23.66 -25.70
N ALA A 245 -15.53 -24.58 -25.22
CA ALA A 245 -15.51 -25.02 -23.83
C ALA A 245 -14.11 -25.57 -23.45
N LEU A 246 -13.60 -25.18 -22.28
CA LEU A 246 -12.32 -25.67 -21.74
C LEU A 246 -12.20 -27.20 -21.83
N ASP A 247 -10.98 -27.67 -22.10
CA ASP A 247 -10.65 -29.07 -21.89
C ASP A 247 -10.93 -29.44 -20.43
N ALA A 248 -11.53 -30.62 -20.20
CA ALA A 248 -11.87 -31.09 -18.86
C ALA A 248 -10.66 -31.14 -17.91
N SER A 249 -9.44 -31.28 -18.44
CA SER A 249 -8.20 -31.24 -17.68
C SER A 249 -7.86 -29.87 -17.10
N LEU A 250 -8.37 -28.79 -17.69
CA LEU A 250 -8.14 -27.41 -17.28
C LEU A 250 -9.25 -26.86 -16.37
N LEU A 251 -10.35 -27.61 -16.18
CA LEU A 251 -11.42 -27.20 -15.28
C LEU A 251 -10.91 -27.09 -13.84
N VAL A 252 -11.10 -25.90 -13.27
CA VAL A 252 -10.79 -25.63 -11.88
C VAL A 252 -11.80 -26.33 -10.97
N ARG A 253 -11.27 -27.03 -9.96
CA ARG A 253 -12.09 -27.72 -8.95
C ARG A 253 -12.63 -26.70 -7.95
N GLY A 254 -13.79 -26.13 -8.26
CA GLY A 254 -14.42 -25.11 -7.41
C GLY A 254 -14.65 -25.58 -5.97
N ASP A 255 -14.92 -26.87 -5.75
CA ASP A 255 -15.13 -27.47 -4.42
C ASP A 255 -13.90 -27.38 -3.49
N ALA A 256 -12.72 -27.06 -4.02
CA ALA A 256 -11.54 -26.75 -3.22
C ALA A 256 -11.60 -25.37 -2.54
N TYR A 257 -12.44 -24.46 -3.03
CA TYR A 257 -12.59 -23.11 -2.51
C TYR A 257 -13.71 -23.03 -1.48
N ALA A 258 -13.46 -22.34 -0.37
CA ALA A 258 -14.44 -22.19 0.71
C ALA A 258 -15.62 -21.29 0.30
N GLN A 259 -15.35 -20.30 -0.55
CA GLN A 259 -16.35 -19.35 -1.05
C GLN A 259 -16.27 -19.26 -2.57
N GLN A 260 -17.42 -19.12 -3.21
CA GLN A 260 -17.53 -18.98 -4.66
C GLN A 260 -18.55 -17.90 -5.00
N ARG A 261 -18.27 -17.09 -6.03
CA ARG A 261 -19.21 -16.13 -6.61
C ARG A 261 -19.03 -16.05 -8.12
N SER A 262 -20.12 -15.79 -8.82
CA SER A 262 -20.08 -15.49 -10.25
C SER A 262 -20.38 -14.01 -10.50
N VAL A 263 -19.75 -13.42 -11.52
CA VAL A 263 -19.89 -12.02 -11.90
C VAL A 263 -19.89 -11.87 -13.42
N VAL A 264 -20.49 -10.81 -13.96
CA VAL A 264 -20.44 -10.53 -15.39
C VAL A 264 -19.42 -9.42 -15.67
N ASN A 265 -18.46 -9.69 -16.57
CA ASN A 265 -17.51 -8.69 -17.04
C ASN A 265 -17.25 -8.87 -18.54
N PRO A 266 -18.01 -8.17 -19.41
CA PRO A 266 -17.84 -8.35 -20.85
C PRO A 266 -16.45 -7.93 -21.35
N SER A 267 -16.08 -8.43 -22.53
CA SER A 267 -14.79 -8.15 -23.17
C SER A 267 -14.45 -6.65 -23.24
N GLY A 268 -13.20 -6.32 -22.88
CA GLY A 268 -12.68 -4.94 -22.88
C GLY A 268 -13.34 -3.99 -21.86
N GLN A 269 -14.06 -4.52 -20.86
CA GLN A 269 -14.74 -3.72 -19.84
C GLN A 269 -14.22 -4.05 -18.43
N LEU A 270 -14.40 -3.08 -17.55
CA LEU A 270 -14.29 -3.21 -16.11
C LEU A 270 -15.64 -2.79 -15.51
N THR A 271 -16.45 -3.77 -15.09
CA THR A 271 -17.80 -3.53 -14.56
C THR A 271 -17.78 -3.15 -13.07
N PRO A 272 -18.81 -2.43 -12.58
CA PRO A 272 -19.00 -2.21 -11.14
C PRO A 272 -19.09 -3.51 -10.34
N GLU A 273 -19.77 -4.52 -10.90
CA GLU A 273 -19.91 -5.82 -10.25
C GLU A 273 -18.54 -6.50 -10.06
N LEU A 274 -17.62 -6.36 -11.03
CA LEU A 274 -16.26 -6.86 -10.91
C LEU A 274 -15.48 -6.13 -9.81
N LEU A 275 -15.63 -4.80 -9.70
CA LEU A 275 -15.00 -4.04 -8.61
C LEU A 275 -15.53 -4.48 -7.23
N ASP A 276 -16.85 -4.66 -7.12
CA ASP A 276 -17.50 -5.07 -5.87
C ASP A 276 -17.09 -6.49 -5.46
N VAL A 277 -16.98 -7.44 -6.40
CA VAL A 277 -16.55 -8.80 -6.07
C VAL A 277 -15.07 -8.83 -5.70
N VAL A 278 -14.21 -8.01 -6.32
CA VAL A 278 -12.79 -7.87 -5.93
C VAL A 278 -12.68 -7.36 -4.51
N ARG A 279 -13.39 -6.27 -4.15
CA ARG A 279 -13.39 -5.72 -2.79
C ARG A 279 -13.91 -6.75 -1.78
N TRP A 280 -15.03 -7.40 -2.09
CA TRP A 280 -15.57 -8.46 -1.24
C TRP A 280 -14.58 -9.61 -1.06
N ALA A 281 -13.92 -10.07 -2.13
CA ALA A 281 -12.96 -11.18 -2.05
C ALA A 281 -11.75 -10.84 -1.17
N LEU A 282 -11.26 -9.60 -1.23
CA LEU A 282 -10.15 -9.10 -0.41
C LEU A 282 -10.48 -8.98 1.09
N GLU A 283 -11.77 -8.94 1.44
CA GLU A 283 -12.24 -8.91 2.83
C GLU A 283 -12.41 -10.32 3.44
N GLN A 284 -12.22 -11.38 2.66
CA GLN A 284 -12.44 -12.75 3.12
C GLN A 284 -11.18 -13.33 3.78
N ASP A 285 -11.38 -14.00 4.93
CA ASP A 285 -10.34 -14.80 5.60
C ASP A 285 -10.18 -16.21 4.99
N GLN A 286 -11.10 -16.62 4.10
CA GLN A 286 -11.12 -17.94 3.48
C GLN A 286 -10.88 -17.85 1.98
N SER A 287 -10.48 -18.96 1.35
CA SER A 287 -10.23 -19.00 -0.09
C SER A 287 -11.49 -18.71 -0.92
N VAL A 288 -11.33 -17.88 -1.94
CA VAL A 288 -12.40 -17.38 -2.82
C VAL A 288 -12.13 -17.78 -4.27
N LEU A 289 -13.15 -18.34 -4.93
CA LEU A 289 -13.19 -18.46 -6.39
C LEU A 289 -14.20 -17.46 -6.95
N VAL A 290 -13.79 -16.69 -7.95
CA VAL A 290 -14.64 -15.80 -8.73
C VAL A 290 -14.73 -16.33 -10.15
N GLU A 291 -15.93 -16.71 -10.56
CA GLU A 291 -16.24 -17.11 -11.94
C GLU A 291 -16.74 -15.89 -12.72
N VAL A 292 -16.06 -15.54 -13.80
CA VAL A 292 -16.32 -14.36 -14.61
C VAL A 292 -17.02 -14.78 -15.90
N ASP A 293 -18.29 -14.41 -16.07
CA ASP A 293 -18.98 -14.50 -17.35
C ASP A 293 -18.50 -13.35 -18.25
N GLY A 294 -17.51 -13.64 -19.10
CA GLY A 294 -16.88 -12.68 -20.01
C GLY A 294 -15.35 -12.80 -20.00
N GLU A 295 -14.64 -11.69 -19.81
CA GLU A 295 -13.17 -11.65 -19.72
C GLU A 295 -12.71 -11.36 -18.29
N GLU A 296 -11.86 -12.25 -17.76
CA GLU A 296 -11.15 -12.11 -16.49
C GLU A 296 -9.82 -11.33 -16.62
N ASP A 297 -9.30 -11.17 -17.85
CA ASP A 297 -8.01 -10.52 -18.16
C ASP A 297 -7.84 -9.12 -17.57
N LEU A 298 -8.94 -8.39 -17.37
CA LEU A 298 -8.92 -7.05 -16.78
C LEU A 298 -9.10 -7.04 -15.26
N ALA A 299 -9.53 -8.14 -14.63
CA ALA A 299 -9.64 -8.26 -13.17
C ALA A 299 -8.35 -7.87 -12.41
N PRO A 300 -7.13 -8.20 -12.89
CA PRO A 300 -5.89 -7.71 -12.31
C PRO A 300 -5.84 -6.19 -12.10
N MET A 301 -6.50 -5.38 -12.94
CA MET A 301 -6.50 -3.92 -12.78
C MET A 301 -7.15 -3.46 -11.47
N PHE A 302 -8.32 -4.01 -11.14
CA PHE A 302 -8.98 -3.69 -9.88
C PHE A 302 -8.26 -4.30 -8.69
N VAL A 303 -7.69 -5.50 -8.83
CA VAL A 303 -6.88 -6.11 -7.78
C VAL A 303 -5.63 -5.26 -7.49
N LEU A 304 -4.87 -4.88 -8.53
CA LEU A 304 -3.69 -4.02 -8.40
C LEU A 304 -4.05 -2.68 -7.73
N ALA A 305 -5.15 -2.05 -8.13
CA ALA A 305 -5.59 -0.79 -7.56
C ALA A 305 -6.04 -0.91 -6.10
N THR A 306 -6.80 -1.95 -5.74
CA THR A 306 -7.53 -2.01 -4.45
C THR A 306 -6.93 -2.93 -3.40
N ALA A 307 -6.15 -3.95 -3.78
CA ALA A 307 -5.65 -4.93 -2.82
C ALA A 307 -4.56 -4.34 -1.89
N PRO A 308 -4.41 -4.86 -0.67
CA PRO A 308 -3.34 -4.45 0.23
C PRO A 308 -1.94 -4.57 -0.39
N LEU A 309 -1.00 -3.75 0.08
CA LEU A 309 0.41 -3.89 -0.26
C LEU A 309 0.92 -5.26 0.20
N GLY A 310 1.74 -5.87 -0.64
CA GLY A 310 2.27 -7.21 -0.41
C GLY A 310 1.44 -8.35 -0.97
N THR A 311 0.21 -8.08 -1.41
CA THR A 311 -0.56 -9.03 -2.24
C THR A 311 0.25 -9.39 -3.47
N ILE A 312 0.17 -10.65 -3.89
CA ILE A 312 0.81 -11.16 -5.10
C ILE A 312 -0.28 -11.44 -6.12
N VAL A 313 -0.16 -10.86 -7.31
CA VAL A 313 -1.05 -11.14 -8.43
C VAL A 313 -0.28 -11.96 -9.46
N VAL A 314 -0.84 -13.10 -9.83
CA VAL A 314 -0.27 -14.04 -10.80
C VAL A 314 -1.26 -14.21 -11.94
N TYR A 315 -0.81 -14.01 -13.17
CA TYR A 315 -1.67 -14.16 -14.35
C TYR A 315 -0.86 -14.66 -15.56
N GLY A 316 -1.54 -15.33 -16.49
CA GLY A 316 -0.90 -15.87 -17.68
C GLY A 316 -0.50 -14.77 -18.67
N GLN A 317 0.66 -14.95 -19.33
CA GLN A 317 1.08 -14.13 -20.46
C GLN A 317 1.12 -15.00 -21.72
N PRO A 318 0.22 -14.77 -22.69
CA PRO A 318 0.10 -15.61 -23.89
C PRO A 318 1.44 -15.81 -24.60
N ARG A 319 1.79 -17.09 -24.84
CA ARG A 319 3.02 -17.55 -25.53
C ARG A 319 4.34 -17.16 -24.87
N GLN A 320 4.31 -16.66 -23.62
CA GLN A 320 5.51 -16.22 -22.90
C GLN A 320 5.66 -16.92 -21.57
N GLY A 321 4.58 -17.15 -20.82
CA GLY A 321 4.61 -17.84 -19.53
C GLY A 321 3.66 -17.21 -18.52
N VAL A 322 4.15 -16.91 -17.32
CA VAL A 322 3.34 -16.36 -16.21
C VAL A 322 3.97 -15.08 -15.67
N VAL A 323 3.16 -14.08 -15.37
CA VAL A 323 3.59 -12.83 -14.76
C VAL A 323 3.23 -12.85 -13.28
N MET A 324 4.20 -12.49 -12.44
CA MET A 324 4.01 -12.24 -11.02
C MET A 324 4.21 -10.76 -10.74
N ARG A 325 3.25 -10.13 -10.04
CA ARG A 325 3.41 -8.77 -9.50
C ARG A 325 3.13 -8.75 -8.01
N ILE A 326 4.15 -8.36 -7.24
CA ILE A 326 4.00 -8.01 -5.83
C ILE A 326 3.49 -6.57 -5.77
N LEU A 327 2.43 -6.32 -4.99
CA LEU A 327 1.82 -5.01 -4.87
C LEU A 327 2.65 -4.10 -3.97
N ASP A 328 3.29 -3.12 -4.59
CA ASP A 328 3.89 -1.94 -3.98
C ASP A 328 3.18 -0.67 -4.45
N LEU A 329 3.61 0.50 -3.97
CA LEU A 329 3.02 1.77 -4.39
C LEU A 329 3.23 2.04 -5.88
N GLU A 330 4.34 1.57 -6.47
CA GLU A 330 4.60 1.70 -7.90
C GLU A 330 3.56 0.94 -8.73
N ALA A 331 3.25 -0.30 -8.34
CA ALA A 331 2.22 -1.13 -8.97
C ALA A 331 0.87 -0.42 -8.96
N LYS A 332 0.51 0.16 -7.81
CA LYS A 332 -0.74 0.89 -7.63
C LYS A 332 -0.80 2.16 -8.47
N HIS A 333 0.28 2.94 -8.52
CA HIS A 333 0.36 4.11 -9.38
C HIS A 333 0.25 3.73 -10.86
N ARG A 334 0.93 2.67 -11.29
CA ARG A 334 0.83 2.17 -12.68
C ARG A 334 -0.61 1.78 -13.01
N ALA A 335 -1.27 1.01 -12.14
CA ALA A 335 -2.66 0.61 -12.33
C ALA A 335 -3.60 1.83 -12.39
N ARG A 336 -3.47 2.78 -11.46
CA ARG A 336 -4.28 4.02 -11.47
C ARG A 336 -4.06 4.84 -12.74
N ASN A 337 -2.81 4.97 -13.20
CA ASN A 337 -2.49 5.72 -14.41
C ASN A 337 -3.12 5.10 -15.67
N LEU A 338 -3.16 3.76 -15.75
CA LEU A 338 -3.87 3.07 -16.82
C LEU A 338 -5.38 3.26 -16.71
N LEU A 339 -5.97 3.14 -15.51
CA LEU A 339 -7.41 3.35 -15.30
C LEU A 339 -7.88 4.75 -15.72
N VAL A 340 -7.03 5.77 -15.57
CA VAL A 340 -7.33 7.16 -16.02
C VAL A 340 -7.59 7.24 -17.53
N HIS A 341 -7.04 6.32 -18.31
CA HIS A 341 -7.27 6.26 -19.75
C HIS A 341 -8.54 5.51 -20.14
N PHE A 342 -9.23 4.84 -19.22
CA PHE A 342 -10.48 4.16 -19.53
C PHE A 342 -11.62 5.18 -19.72
N GLU A 343 -12.53 4.86 -20.65
CA GLU A 343 -13.71 5.67 -20.91
C GLU A 343 -14.84 5.21 -19.98
N ALA A 344 -15.24 6.07 -19.05
CA ALA A 344 -16.35 5.79 -18.16
C ALA A 344 -17.68 6.01 -18.88
N GLU A 345 -18.53 5.00 -18.95
CA GLU A 345 -19.89 5.15 -19.45
C GLU A 345 -20.74 5.99 -18.48
N GLU A 346 -21.62 6.83 -19.02
CA GLU A 346 -22.54 7.67 -18.23
C GLU A 346 -23.66 6.88 -17.55
#